data_AF-A0A392WCC0-F1
#
_entry.id   AF-A0A392WCC0-F1
#
_cell.length_a   1.000
_cell.length_b   1.000
_cell.length_c   1.000
_cell.angle_alpha   90.00
_cell.angle_beta   90.00
_cell.angle_gamma   90.00
#
_symmetry.space_group_name_H-M   'P 1'
#
loop_
_entity.id
_entity.type
_entity.pdbx_description
1 polymer ?
#
loop_
_entity_poly.entity_id
_entity_poly.type
_entity_poly.pdbx_seq_one_letter_code
_entity_poly.pdbx_strand_id
1 'polypeptide(L)' 'MALEARRGGEDELRLERFMNNKPPIFKGGYDPDGAHTWLEGVERIFGAMRCLDEHKVLLGGYVL' A
#
# COMPACT_ATOMS: atom_id res chain seq x y z
N MET A 1 -18.89 -6.39 18.14
CA MET A 1 -18.34 -5.04 17.86
C MET A 1 -16.82 -4.92 18.12
N ALA A 2 -16.15 -5.87 18.78
CA ALA A 2 -14.72 -5.76 19.10
C ALA A 2 -13.73 -6.05 17.94
N LEU A 3 -14.16 -6.68 16.84
CA LEU A 3 -13.29 -6.97 15.70
C LEU A 3 -13.09 -5.75 14.78
N GLU A 4 -14.14 -4.95 14.59
CA GLU A 4 -14.12 -3.77 13.72
C GLU A 4 -13.21 -2.65 14.26
N ALA A 5 -13.23 -2.41 15.58
CA ALA A 5 -12.35 -1.44 16.23
C ALA A 5 -10.88 -1.89 16.28
N ARG A 6 -10.63 -3.20 16.35
CA ARG A 6 -9.26 -3.75 16.28
C ARG A 6 -8.70 -3.68 14.86
N ARG A 7 -9.56 -3.84 13.85
CA ARG A 7 -9.18 -3.75 12.42
C ARG A 7 -8.71 -2.33 12.08
N GLY A 8 -9.55 -1.33 12.37
CA GLY A 8 -9.22 0.08 12.07
C GLY A 8 -7.92 0.61 12.69
N GLY A 9 -7.57 0.20 13.92
CA GLY A 9 -6.31 0.63 14.55
C GLY A 9 -5.06 -0.02 13.95
N GLU A 10 -5.15 -1.28 13.51
CA GLU A 10 -4.03 -1.91 12.80
C GLU A 10 -3.90 -1.43 11.35
N ASP A 11 -5.02 -1.15 10.68
CA ASP A 11 -5.05 -0.52 9.35
C ASP A 11 -4.36 0.85 9.37
N GLU A 12 -4.62 1.66 10.39
CA GLU A 12 -4.02 3.00 10.56
C GLU A 12 -2.51 2.95 10.78
N LEU A 13 -2.02 2.08 11.69
CA LEU A 13 -0.58 1.88 11.92
C LEU A 13 0.14 1.31 10.68
N ARG A 14 -0.55 0.51 9.87
CA ARG A 14 -0.02 -0.01 8.60
C ARG A 14 0.05 1.08 7.53
N LEU A 15 -0.97 1.92 7.43
CA LEU A 15 -0.97 3.08 6.53
C LEU A 15 0.14 4.07 6.90
N GLU A 16 0.32 4.37 8.19
CA GLU A 16 1.41 5.21 8.67
C GLU A 16 2.78 4.63 8.28
N ARG A 17 3.01 3.32 8.51
CA ARG A 17 4.24 2.65 8.09
C ARG A 17 4.44 2.68 6.57
N PHE A 18 3.38 2.50 5.80
CA PHE A 18 3.43 2.56 4.35
C PHE A 18 3.86 3.95 3.89
N MET A 19 3.18 5.00 4.37
CA MET A 19 3.51 6.39 4.04
C MET A 19 4.91 6.81 4.52
N ASN A 20 5.37 6.28 5.66
CA ASN A 20 6.73 6.51 6.17
C ASN A 20 7.80 5.94 5.22
N ASN A 21 7.50 4.86 4.49
CA ASN A 21 8.37 4.30 3.46
C ASN A 21 8.35 5.07 2.14
N LYS A 22 7.62 6.20 2.06
CA LYS A 22 7.51 7.06 0.87
C LYS A 22 7.20 6.25 -0.40
N PRO A 23 5.98 5.68 -0.47
CA PRO A 23 5.61 4.86 -1.61
C PRO A 23 5.66 5.71 -2.89
N PRO A 24 6.09 5.13 -4.02
CA PRO A 24 6.07 5.84 -5.28
C PRO A 24 4.61 6.18 -5.63
N ILE A 25 4.35 7.42 -6.04
CA ILE A 25 3.03 7.86 -6.49
C ILE A 25 2.90 7.51 -7.97
N PHE A 26 1.81 6.85 -8.34
CA PHE A 26 1.53 6.60 -9.75
C PHE A 26 1.16 7.93 -10.40
N LYS A 27 1.94 8.36 -11.39
CA LYS A 27 1.67 9.64 -12.07
C LYS A 27 0.46 9.58 -13.02
N GLY A 28 -0.11 8.39 -13.22
CA GLY A 28 -1.14 8.16 -14.24
C GLY A 28 -0.58 8.29 -15.66
N GLY A 29 -1.21 7.61 -16.61
CA GLY A 29 -0.82 7.65 -18.03
C GLY A 29 -0.67 6.28 -18.65
N TYR A 30 -0.64 6.23 -19.99
CA TYR A 30 -0.46 5.00 -20.76
C TYR A 30 1.03 4.65 -20.85
N ASP A 31 1.66 4.44 -19.70
CA ASP A 31 3.08 4.12 -19.60
C ASP A 31 3.24 2.74 -18.94
N PRO A 32 3.29 1.66 -19.74
CA PRO A 32 3.36 0.31 -19.19
C PRO A 32 4.66 0.04 -18.41
N ASP A 33 5.75 0.72 -18.75
CA ASP A 33 7.06 0.60 -18.09
C ASP A 33 7.07 1.30 -16.72
N GLY A 34 6.49 2.51 -16.66
CA GLY A 34 6.27 3.27 -15.43
C GLY A 34 5.27 2.62 -14.50
N ALA A 35 4.21 2.00 -15.04
CA ALA A 35 3.27 1.20 -14.25
C ALA A 35 3.93 -0.03 -13.64
N HIS A 36 4.79 -0.72 -14.39
CA HIS A 36 5.55 -1.87 -13.90
C HIS A 36 6.54 -1.45 -12.80
N THR A 37 7.31 -0.39 -13.02
CA THR A 37 8.25 0.17 -12.04
C THR A 37 7.53 0.62 -10.76
N TRP A 38 6.36 1.23 -10.89
CA TRP A 38 5.52 1.62 -9.76
C TRP A 38 5.04 0.41 -8.96
N LEU A 39 4.52 -0.62 -9.65
CA LEU A 39 4.10 -1.88 -9.03
C LEU A 39 5.24 -2.55 -8.27
N GLU A 40 6.43 -2.68 -8.87
CA GLU A 40 7.59 -3.26 -8.18
C GLU A 40 7.99 -2.48 -6.92
N GLY A 41 7.96 -1.15 -6.98
CA GLY A 41 8.23 -0.30 -5.82
C GLY A 41 7.21 -0.48 -4.70
N VAL A 42 5.93 -0.55 -5.05
CA VAL A 42 4.83 -0.78 -4.12
C VAL A 42 4.91 -2.20 -3.51
N GLU A 43 5.15 -3.23 -4.32
CA GLU A 43 5.31 -4.62 -3.85
C GLU A 43 6.51 -4.79 -2.93
N ARG A 44 7.62 -4.09 -3.19
CA ARG A 44 8.80 -4.10 -2.33
C ARG A 44 8.50 -3.56 -0.93
N ILE A 45 7.70 -2.50 -0.83
CA ILE A 45 7.28 -1.93 0.46
C ILE A 45 6.31 -2.90 1.16
N PHE A 46 5.38 -3.51 0.43
CA PHE A 46 4.48 -4.52 0.99
C PHE A 46 5.24 -5.75 1.52
N GLY A 47 6.25 -6.22 0.79
CA GLY A 47 7.14 -7.30 1.21
C GLY A 47 7.92 -6.97 2.47
N ALA A 48 8.46 -5.75 2.57
CA ALA A 48 9.15 -5.26 3.76
C ALA A 48 8.22 -5.14 4.98
N MET A 49 6.96 -4.79 4.77
CA MET A 49 5.96 -4.70 5.83
C MET A 49 5.34 -6.06 6.22
N ARG A 50 5.61 -7.14 5.47
CA ARG A 50 4.94 -8.46 5.61
C ARG A 50 3.40 -8.34 5.62
N CYS A 51 2.85 -7.42 4.83
CA CYS A 51 1.40 -7.26 4.72
C CYS A 51 0.78 -8.41 3.92
N LEU A 52 -0.26 -9.03 4.46
CA LEU A 52 -1.09 -10.04 3.78
C LEU A 52 -1.94 -9.35 2.69
N ASP A 53 -2.16 -10.04 1.57
CA ASP A 53 -2.78 -9.53 0.33
C ASP A 53 -4.12 -8.79 0.52
N GLU A 54 -4.85 -9.13 1.57
CA GLU A 54 -6.10 -8.49 2.01
C GLU A 54 -5.96 -6.98 2.33
N HIS A 55 -4.78 -6.49 2.74
CA HIS A 55 -4.54 -5.06 3.00
C HIS A 55 -3.90 -4.31 1.81
N LYS A 56 -3.36 -5.04 0.82
CA LYS A 56 -2.73 -4.42 -0.36
C LYS A 56 -3.73 -3.63 -1.19
N VAL A 57 -4.98 -4.10 -1.26
CA VAL A 57 -6.07 -3.43 -2.00
C VAL A 57 -6.41 -2.07 -1.38
N LEU A 58 -6.43 -1.99 -0.04
CA LEU A 58 -6.77 -0.78 0.68
C LEU A 58 -5.66 0.27 0.53
N LEU A 59 -4.40 -0.13 0.69
CA LEU A 59 -3.23 0.74 0.58
C LEU A 59 -2.93 1.14 -0.88
N GLY A 60 -3.13 0.24 -1.83
CA GLY A 60 -2.96 0.51 -3.27
C GLY A 60 -3.90 1.60 -3.79
N GLY A 61 -5.10 1.72 -3.22
CA GLY A 61 -6.04 2.79 -3.56
C GLY A 61 -5.59 4.20 -3.14
N TYR A 62 -4.68 4.33 -2.17
CA TYR A 62 -4.15 5.62 -1.71
C TYR A 62 -2.98 6.14 -2.57
N VAL A 63 -2.32 5.26 -3.34
CA VAL A 63 -1.14 5.60 -4.17
C VAL A 63 -1.41 5.62 -5.66
N LEU A 64 -2.66 5.32 -6.04
CA LEU A 64 -3.19 5.40 -7.39
C LEU A 64 -3.46 6.84 -7.82
#